data_AF-A0ABD1T046-F1
#
_entry.id   AF-A0ABD1T046-F1
#
_cell.length_a   1.000
_cell.length_b   1.000
_cell.length_c   1.000
_cell.angle_alpha   90.00
_cell.angle_beta   90.00
_cell.angle_gamma   90.00
#
_symmetry.space_group_name_H-M   'P 1'
#
loop_
_entity.id
_entity.type
_entity.pdbx_description
1 polymer ?
#
loop_
_entity_poly.entity_id
_entity_poly.type
_entity_poly.pdbx_seq_one_letter_code
_entity_poly.pdbx_strand_id
1 'polypeptide(L)'
;MKIFKDDGQWVAKSKGFDDESDPSTLPFEGGEEMDEYGVVPPPRPRSQRPLSSTSSFTEDYFNLLNGRIDLLTSSVDSLHHTTEELRLTMRTLQQSVDGMTSLLQFLHSRLDAMMPPPPPPPEI
;
A
#
# COMPACT_ATOMS: atom_id res chain seq x y z
N MET A 1 -5.11 16.36 13.72
CA MET A 1 -5.07 17.67 14.41
C MET A 1 -5.64 18.71 13.46
N LYS A 2 -6.65 19.47 13.86
CA LYS A 2 -7.20 20.57 13.04
C LYS A 2 -7.00 21.88 13.78
N ILE A 3 -6.44 22.87 13.10
CA ILE A 3 -6.20 24.21 13.62
C ILE A 3 -7.23 25.14 12.98
N PHE A 4 -7.92 25.93 13.79
CA PHE A 4 -8.90 26.91 13.35
C PHE A 4 -8.80 28.18 14.20
N LYS A 5 -9.44 29.25 13.77
CA LYS A 5 -9.43 30.54 14.44
C LYS A 5 -10.77 30.76 15.13
N ASP A 6 -10.75 30.97 16.44
CA ASP A 6 -11.93 31.15 17.29
C ASP A 6 -11.72 32.43 18.12
N ASP A 7 -12.66 33.37 18.06
CA ASP A 7 -12.58 34.70 18.68
C ASP A 7 -11.22 35.43 18.52
N GLY A 8 -10.59 35.28 17.36
CA GLY A 8 -9.32 35.92 17.03
C GLY A 8 -8.07 35.12 17.45
N GLN A 9 -8.24 34.07 18.25
CA GLN A 9 -7.16 33.21 18.73
C GLN A 9 -7.08 31.90 17.91
N TRP A 10 -5.85 31.42 17.67
CA TRP A 10 -5.64 30.15 16.98
C TRP A 10 -5.76 28.99 17.97
N VAL A 11 -6.74 28.12 17.73
CA VAL A 11 -7.03 26.97 18.59
C VAL A 11 -6.77 25.68 17.79
N ALA A 12 -6.07 24.73 18.43
CA ALA A 12 -5.82 23.42 17.86
C ALA A 12 -6.64 22.36 18.61
N LYS A 13 -7.54 21.67 17.90
CA LYS A 13 -8.23 20.50 18.45
C LYS A 13 -7.59 19.21 17.91
N SER A 14 -7.07 18.40 18.82
CA SER A 14 -6.70 17.01 18.58
C SER A 14 -7.94 16.14 18.79
N LYS A 15 -8.37 15.43 17.75
CA LYS A 15 -9.47 14.48 17.84
C LYS A 15 -8.97 13.26 18.62
N GLY A 16 -9.32 13.17 19.91
CA GLY A 16 -8.96 12.04 20.77
C GLY A 16 -8.56 12.37 22.21
N PHE A 17 -8.85 13.58 22.72
CA PHE A 17 -8.66 13.91 24.14
C PHE A 17 -10.01 14.38 24.70
N ASP A 18 -10.39 13.80 25.84
CA ASP A 18 -11.71 13.90 26.45
C ASP A 18 -12.19 15.36 26.69
N ASP A 19 -13.50 15.57 26.55
CA ASP A 19 -14.21 16.87 26.63
C ASP A 19 -14.12 17.58 28.01
N GLU A 20 -13.40 17.03 28.99
CA GLU A 20 -13.22 17.60 30.34
C GLU A 20 -11.81 18.16 30.61
N SER A 21 -10.89 18.12 29.65
CA SER A 21 -9.59 18.78 29.81
C SER A 21 -9.68 20.24 29.37
N ASP A 22 -9.66 21.15 30.36
CA ASP A 22 -9.57 22.60 30.18
C ASP A 22 -8.68 22.97 28.97
N PRO A 23 -9.16 23.82 28.04
CA PRO A 23 -8.33 24.27 26.95
C PRO A 23 -7.15 25.02 27.57
N SER A 24 -5.97 24.39 27.54
CA SER A 24 -4.69 25.03 27.87
C SER A 24 -4.49 26.18 26.89
N THR A 25 -5.11 27.31 27.23
CA THR A 25 -5.05 28.56 26.51
C THR A 25 -3.67 29.10 26.83
N LEU A 26 -2.68 28.76 26.01
CA LEU A 26 -1.39 29.42 26.06
C LEU A 26 -1.62 30.87 25.62
N PRO A 27 -1.51 31.87 26.52
CA PRO A 27 -1.60 33.25 26.10
C PRO A 27 -0.34 33.55 25.28
N PHE A 28 -0.53 33.84 24.00
CA PHE A 28 0.49 34.57 23.25
C PHE A 28 0.42 36.01 23.75
N GLU A 29 1.38 36.42 24.58
CA GLU A 29 1.58 37.81 25.00
C GLU A 29 1.71 38.69 23.74
N GLY A 30 0.63 39.42 23.44
CA GLY A 30 0.67 40.57 22.56
C GLY A 30 1.45 41.67 23.25
N GLY A 31 2.46 42.21 22.56
CA GLY A 31 3.23 43.34 23.04
C GLY A 31 2.36 44.59 23.12
N GLU A 32 2.35 45.21 24.28
CA GLU A 32 1.88 46.58 24.47
C GLU A 32 3.09 47.47 24.81
N GLU A 33 3.12 48.63 24.16
CA GLU A 33 4.06 49.73 24.38
C GLU A 33 4.05 50.15 25.85
N MET A 34 5.21 50.10 26.51
CA MET A 34 5.43 50.81 27.77
C MET A 34 6.67 51.69 27.63
N ASP A 35 6.40 52.99 27.55
CA ASP A 35 7.37 54.06 27.77
C ASP A 35 7.80 54.03 29.24
N GLU A 36 8.90 53.34 29.57
CA GLU A 36 9.61 53.59 30.83
C GLU A 36 11.09 53.18 30.71
N TYR A 37 11.99 54.09 31.08
CA TYR A 37 13.44 53.91 31.04
C TYR A 37 13.89 52.82 32.02
N GLY A 38 13.80 51.56 31.60
CA GLY A 38 14.43 50.41 32.23
C GLY A 38 15.50 49.83 31.32
N VAL A 39 16.74 49.76 31.78
CA VAL A 39 17.84 49.10 31.07
C VAL A 39 17.47 47.61 30.88
N VAL A 40 17.05 47.25 29.67
CA VAL A 40 16.70 45.87 29.30
C VAL A 40 17.98 45.03 29.32
N PRO A 41 18.09 43.99 30.16
CA PRO A 41 19.25 43.10 30.10
C PRO A 41 19.28 42.39 28.73
N PRO A 42 20.46 42.17 28.14
CA PRO A 42 20.56 41.58 26.81
C PRO A 42 19.86 40.22 26.77
N PRO A 43 19.15 39.88 25.68
CA PRO A 43 18.47 38.60 25.55
C PRO A 43 19.49 37.49 25.75
N ARG A 44 19.26 36.64 26.77
CA ARG A 44 20.08 35.43 26.96
C ARG A 44 20.03 34.63 25.65
N PRO A 45 21.17 34.12 25.14
CA PRO A 45 21.15 33.28 23.96
C PRO A 45 20.20 32.11 24.25
N ARG A 46 19.12 32.02 23.46
CA ARG A 46 18.25 30.84 23.43
C ARG A 46 19.18 29.65 23.24
N SER A 47 19.37 28.88 24.29
CA SER A 47 20.08 27.62 24.22
C SER A 47 19.32 26.77 23.21
N GLN A 48 19.86 26.68 21.98
CA GLN A 48 19.28 25.90 20.91
C GLN A 48 19.31 24.45 21.39
N ARG A 49 18.17 23.98 21.90
CA ARG A 49 17.96 22.56 22.17
C ARG A 49 18.17 21.83 20.84
N PRO A 50 19.08 20.85 20.75
CA PRO A 50 19.38 20.23 19.46
C PRO A 50 18.15 19.43 18.99
N LEU A 51 17.50 19.91 17.92
CA LEU A 51 16.43 19.21 17.20
C LEU A 51 16.96 18.06 16.32
N SER A 52 18.28 17.84 16.31
CA SER A 52 18.94 16.84 15.49
C SER A 52 18.51 15.41 15.82
N SER A 53 18.23 15.09 17.08
CA SER A 53 17.88 13.72 17.50
C SER A 53 16.48 13.26 17.04
N THR A 54 15.53 14.19 16.86
CA THR A 54 14.20 13.84 16.33
C THR A 54 14.22 13.70 14.82
N SER A 55 15.07 14.48 14.13
CA SER A 55 15.25 14.41 12.68
C SER A 55 15.84 13.07 12.25
N SER A 56 16.86 12.57 12.96
CA SER A 56 17.49 11.28 12.64
C SER A 56 16.53 10.11 12.85
N PHE A 57 15.73 10.13 13.93
CA PHE A 57 14.75 9.08 14.20
C PHE A 57 13.70 8.96 13.08
N THR A 58 13.22 10.09 12.55
CA THR A 58 12.27 10.08 11.42
C THR A 58 12.92 9.62 10.12
N GLU A 59 14.18 9.95 9.89
CA GLU A 59 14.91 9.58 8.67
C GLU A 59 15.25 8.09 8.65
N ASP A 60 15.65 7.51 9.78
CA ASP A 60 15.87 6.06 9.92
C ASP A 60 14.59 5.26 9.66
N TYR A 61 13.46 5.73 10.18
CA TYR A 61 12.16 5.08 9.95
C TYR A 61 11.72 5.18 8.49
N PHE A 62 11.97 6.33 7.85
CA PHE A 62 11.69 6.52 6.42
C PHE A 62 12.54 5.59 5.55
N ASN A 63 13.84 5.48 5.83
CA ASN A 63 14.75 4.59 5.13
C ASN A 63 14.36 3.12 5.30
N LEU A 64 13.95 2.72 6.51
CA LEU A 64 13.43 1.38 6.76
C LEU A 64 12.16 1.12 5.95
N LEU A 65 11.23 2.08 5.91
CA LEU A 65 10.00 1.95 5.15
C LEU A 65 10.27 1.81 3.65
N ASN A 66 11.15 2.64 3.09
CA ASN A 66 11.57 2.55 1.69
C ASN A 66 12.21 1.20 1.38
N GLY A 67 13.14 0.72 2.23
CA GLY A 67 13.74 -0.60 2.02
C GLY A 67 12.71 -1.74 2.04
N ARG A 68 11.67 -1.63 2.87
CA ARG A 68 10.55 -2.61 2.86
C ARG A 68 9.69 -2.49 1.60
N ILE A 69 9.47 -1.28 1.10
CA ILE A 69 8.75 -1.04 -0.15
C ILE A 69 9.54 -1.62 -1.33
N ASP A 70 10.86 -1.44 -1.37
CA ASP A 70 11.72 -1.98 -2.42
C ASP A 70 11.70 -3.50 -2.43
N LEU A 71 11.80 -4.12 -1.25
CA LEU A 71 11.69 -5.58 -1.09
C LEU A 71 10.33 -6.09 -1.55
N LEU A 72 9.24 -5.39 -1.18
CA LEU A 72 7.89 -5.77 -1.58
C LEU A 72 7.71 -5.64 -3.10
N THR A 73 8.23 -4.56 -3.69
CA THR A 73 8.17 -4.33 -5.14
C THR A 73 8.90 -5.44 -5.89
N SER A 74 10.12 -5.77 -5.47
CA SER A 74 10.89 -6.89 -6.03
C SER A 74 10.18 -8.24 -5.89
N SER A 75 9.55 -8.48 -4.74
CA SER A 75 8.75 -9.69 -4.52
C SER A 75 7.53 -9.76 -5.46
N VAL A 76 6.86 -8.64 -5.70
CA VAL A 76 5.73 -8.56 -6.62
C VAL A 76 6.18 -8.79 -8.05
N ASP A 77 7.30 -8.21 -8.47
CA ASP A 77 7.87 -8.42 -9.81
C ASP A 77 8.26 -9.88 -10.03
N SER A 78 8.86 -10.53 -9.03
CA SER A 78 9.18 -11.96 -9.07
C SER A 78 7.92 -12.82 -9.18
N LEU A 79 6.89 -12.52 -8.40
CA LEU A 79 5.61 -13.22 -8.47
C LEU A 79 4.92 -13.03 -9.82
N HIS A 80 4.99 -11.83 -10.39
CA HIS A 80 4.46 -11.54 -11.72
C HIS A 80 5.17 -12.37 -12.79
N HIS A 81 6.51 -12.46 -12.73
CA HIS A 81 7.28 -13.26 -13.67
C HIS A 81 6.93 -14.75 -13.60
N THR A 82 6.89 -15.32 -12.40
CA THR A 82 6.52 -16.73 -12.20
C THR A 82 5.09 -17.02 -12.66
N THR A 83 4.17 -16.06 -12.48
CA THR A 83 2.79 -16.18 -12.97
C THR A 83 2.73 -16.24 -14.50
N GLU A 84 3.50 -15.42 -15.21
CA GLU A 84 3.56 -15.48 -16.68
C GLU A 84 4.19 -16.78 -17.19
N GLU A 85 5.23 -17.29 -16.53
CA GLU A 85 5.81 -18.60 -16.88
C GLU A 85 4.80 -19.74 -16.70
N LEU A 86 4.05 -19.73 -15.59
CA LEU A 86 2.96 -20.67 -15.34
C LEU A 86 1.88 -20.57 -16.41
N ARG A 87 1.51 -19.36 -16.82
CA ARG A 87 0.52 -19.12 -17.86
C ARG A 87 0.96 -19.66 -19.22
N LEU A 88 2.23 -19.48 -19.59
CA LEU A 88 2.82 -20.04 -20.80
C LEU A 88 2.83 -21.57 -20.74
N THR A 89 3.23 -22.15 -19.62
CA THR A 89 3.25 -23.61 -19.41
C THR A 89 1.85 -24.21 -19.54
N MET A 90 0.84 -23.56 -18.94
CA MET A 90 -0.56 -23.98 -19.05
C MET A 90 -1.04 -23.94 -20.50
N ARG A 91 -0.66 -22.92 -21.28
CA ARG A 91 -1.02 -22.84 -22.70
C ARG A 91 -0.43 -23.98 -23.51
N THR A 92 0.85 -24.31 -23.28
CA THR A 92 1.52 -25.44 -23.94
C THR A 92 0.85 -26.76 -23.59
N LEU A 93 0.49 -26.94 -22.30
CA LEU A 93 -0.22 -28.15 -21.86
C LEU A 93 -1.59 -28.25 -22.52
N GLN A 94 -2.34 -27.15 -22.61
CA GLN A 94 -3.64 -27.12 -23.28
C GLN A 94 -3.51 -27.54 -24.75
N GLN A 95 -2.53 -27.00 -25.48
CA GLN A 95 -2.29 -27.39 -26.87
C GLN A 95 -1.96 -28.89 -27.01
N SER A 96 -1.20 -29.45 -26.06
CA SER A 96 -0.91 -30.88 -26.03
C SER A 96 -2.18 -31.72 -25.83
N VAL A 97 -3.04 -31.31 -24.89
CA VAL A 97 -4.34 -31.98 -24.63
C VAL A 97 -5.26 -31.91 -25.85
N ASP A 98 -5.34 -30.76 -26.52
CA ASP A 98 -6.14 -30.59 -27.74
C ASP A 98 -5.61 -31.50 -28.86
N GLY A 99 -4.29 -31.61 -29.01
CA GLY A 99 -3.63 -32.53 -29.94
C GLY A 99 -3.96 -34.00 -29.65
N MET A 100 -3.85 -34.43 -28.38
CA MET A 100 -4.22 -35.80 -27.98
C MET A 100 -5.70 -36.10 -28.22
N THR A 101 -6.58 -35.13 -27.92
CA THR A 101 -8.02 -35.26 -28.15
C THR A 101 -8.32 -35.46 -29.64
N SER A 102 -7.65 -34.70 -30.50
CA SER A 102 -7.78 -34.82 -31.95
C SER A 102 -7.31 -36.18 -32.46
N LEU A 103 -6.20 -36.70 -31.92
CA LEU A 103 -5.70 -38.04 -32.24
C LEU A 103 -6.68 -39.14 -31.79
N LEU A 104 -7.25 -39.01 -30.60
CA LEU A 104 -8.25 -39.95 -30.10
C LEU A 104 -9.50 -39.97 -30.98
N GLN A 105 -10.00 -38.80 -31.39
CA GLN A 105 -11.12 -38.71 -32.33
C GLN A 105 -10.80 -39.37 -33.66
N PHE A 106 -9.61 -39.12 -34.21
CA PHE A 106 -9.16 -39.75 -35.45
C PHE A 106 -9.12 -41.29 -35.34
N LEU A 107 -8.56 -41.81 -34.24
CA LEU A 107 -8.50 -43.25 -33.99
C LEU A 107 -9.89 -43.85 -33.78
N HIS A 108 -10.78 -43.15 -33.10
CA HIS A 108 -12.16 -43.58 -32.89
C HIS A 108 -12.92 -43.69 -34.21
N SER A 109 -12.84 -42.66 -35.07
CA SER A 109 -13.45 -42.69 -36.40
C SER A 109 -12.89 -43.82 -37.28
N ARG A 110 -11.59 -44.10 -37.17
CA ARG A 110 -10.96 -45.20 -37.91
C ARG A 110 -11.42 -46.57 -37.41
N LEU A 111 -11.60 -46.72 -36.10
CA LEU A 111 -12.13 -47.94 -35.50
C LEU A 111 -13.59 -48.17 -35.93
N ASP A 112 -14.41 -47.12 -35.91
CA ASP A 112 -15.81 -47.18 -36.33
C ASP A 112 -15.94 -47.59 -37.81
N ALA A 113 -15.10 -47.03 -38.68
CA ALA A 113 -15.03 -47.41 -40.10
C ALA A 113 -14.57 -48.86 -40.34
N MET A 114 -13.90 -49.49 -39.36
CA MET A 114 -13.47 -50.88 -39.44
C MET A 114 -14.48 -51.85 -38.82
N MET A 115 -15.43 -51.36 -38.01
CA MET A 115 -16.49 -52.22 -37.49
C MET A 115 -17.57 -52.44 -38.55
N PRO A 116 -18.06 -53.68 -38.72
CA PRO A 116 -19.22 -53.92 -39.55
C PRO A 116 -20.44 -53.20 -38.96
N PRO A 117 -21.37 -52.71 -39.80
CA PRO A 117 -22.58 -52.08 -39.31
C PRO A 117 -23.33 -53.04 -38.37
N PRO A 118 -23.96 -52.54 -37.30
CA PRO A 118 -24.74 -53.39 -36.42
C PRO A 118 -25.80 -54.13 -37.23
N PRO A 119 -26.07 -55.41 -36.91
CA PRO A 119 -27.09 -56.17 -37.62
C PRO A 119 -28.44 -55.43 -37.53
N PRO A 120 -29.25 -55.46 -38.59
CA PRO A 120 -30.56 -54.82 -38.56
C PRO A 120 -31.38 -55.41 -37.40
N PRO A 121 -32.20 -54.58 -36.72
CA PRO A 121 -33.06 -55.07 -35.66
C PRO A 121 -33.99 -56.17 -36.21
N PRO A 122 -34.32 -57.20 -35.41
CA PRO A 122 -35.20 -58.26 -35.85
C PRO A 122 -36.56 -57.68 -36.25
N GLU A 123 -37.03 -58.00 -37.46
CA GLU A 123 -38.41 -57.70 -37.88
C GLU A 123 -39.37 -58.54 -37.03
N ILE A 124 -40.25 -57.86 -36.27
CA ILE A 124 -41.30 -58.46 -35.43
C ILE A 124 -42.64 -58.38 -36.14
#